data_AF-A0A661M1I7-F1
#
_entry.id   AF-A0A661M1I7-F1
#
_cell.length_a   1.000
_cell.length_b   1.000
_cell.length_c   1.000
_cell.angle_alpha   90.00
_cell.angle_beta   90.00
_cell.angle_gamma   90.00
#
_symmetry.space_group_name_H-M   'P 1'
#
loop_
_entity.id
_entity.type
_entity.pdbx_description
1 polymer ?
#
loop_
_entity_poly.entity_id
_entity_poly.type
_entity_poly.pdbx_seq_one_letter_code
_entity_poly.pdbx_strand_id
1 'polypeptide(L)'
;MAYLPFNDDDILTLNEALDIAEDATGDFYKFSLGQWKRHRYDVKTLSSLKTNEIAQQAFALLNKGTRVVSSFESKTKSRDFYFICLQDHQIQKALTRDRALGYLPLLVYEFRHEL
;
A
#
# COMPACT_ATOMS: atom_id res chain seq x y z
N MET A 1 -14.99 -0.19 17.95
CA MET A 1 -13.66 0.34 18.33
C MET A 1 -13.26 1.34 17.27
N ALA A 2 -12.95 2.58 17.64
CA ALA A 2 -12.44 3.57 16.69
C ALA A 2 -10.92 3.35 16.56
N TYR A 3 -10.46 3.04 15.36
CA TYR A 3 -9.04 2.97 15.07
C TYR A 3 -8.52 4.37 14.75
N LEU A 4 -7.30 4.69 15.18
CA LEU A 4 -6.66 5.97 14.90
C LEU A 4 -5.99 5.89 13.51
N PRO A 5 -6.41 6.73 12.55
CA PRO A 5 -5.73 6.85 11.27
C PRO A 5 -4.41 7.60 11.43
N PHE A 6 -3.55 7.48 10.42
CA PHE A 6 -2.35 8.31 10.28
C PHE A 6 -2.67 9.80 10.22
N ASN A 7 -1.79 10.60 10.82
CA ASN A 7 -1.82 12.06 10.71
C ASN A 7 -1.07 12.53 9.44
N ASP A 8 -1.05 13.83 9.18
CA ASP A 8 -0.41 14.36 7.97
C ASP A 8 1.11 14.11 7.91
N ASP A 9 1.82 14.18 9.04
CA ASP A 9 3.26 13.88 9.11
C ASP A 9 3.54 12.39 8.84
N ASP A 10 2.63 11.52 9.31
CA ASP A 10 2.68 10.09 9.07
C ASP A 10 2.51 9.79 7.57
N ILE A 11 1.62 10.53 6.90
CA ILE A 11 1.38 10.44 5.45
C ILE A 11 2.59 10.93 4.65
N LEU A 12 3.27 11.99 5.10
CA LEU A 12 4.51 12.43 4.46
C LEU A 12 5.59 11.34 4.49
N THR A 13 5.79 10.74 5.67
CA THR A 13 6.75 9.63 5.84
C THR A 13 6.34 8.40 5.02
N LEU A 14 5.03 8.13 4.90
CA LEU A 14 4.50 7.06 4.07
C LEU A 14 4.81 7.27 2.59
N ASN A 15 4.64 8.47 2.07
CA ASN A 15 4.97 8.78 0.67
C ASN A 15 6.48 8.60 0.42
N GLU A 16 7.32 9.09 1.33
CA GLU A 16 8.77 8.90 1.24
C GLU A 16 9.14 7.40 1.26
N ALA A 17 8.54 6.62 2.16
CA ALA A 17 8.76 5.18 2.23
C ALA A 17 8.33 4.46 0.95
N LEU A 18 7.20 4.87 0.36
CA LEU A 18 6.71 4.33 -0.90
C LEU A 18 7.70 4.62 -2.02
N ASP A 19 8.14 5.88 -2.18
CA ASP A 19 9.12 6.27 -3.20
C ASP A 19 10.42 5.44 -3.10
N ILE A 20 10.95 5.26 -1.89
CA ILE A 20 12.14 4.44 -1.64
C ILE A 20 11.89 2.97 -2.03
N ALA A 21 10.73 2.42 -1.65
CA ALA A 21 10.39 1.03 -1.94
C ALA A 21 10.19 0.80 -3.44
N GLU A 22 9.56 1.75 -4.14
CA GLU A 22 9.37 1.71 -5.60
C GLU A 22 10.71 1.74 -6.34
N ASP A 23 11.60 2.66 -5.96
CA ASP A 23 12.93 2.78 -6.56
C ASP A 23 13.74 1.51 -6.36
N ALA A 24 13.83 1.02 -5.11
CA ALA A 24 14.56 -0.20 -4.78
C ALA A 24 14.00 -1.45 -5.49
N THR A 25 12.68 -1.54 -5.65
CA THR A 25 12.02 -2.68 -6.31
C THR A 25 12.18 -2.61 -7.83
N GLY A 26 12.02 -1.41 -8.41
CA GLY A 26 12.27 -1.15 -9.82
C GLY A 26 13.72 -1.47 -10.21
N ASP A 27 14.68 -1.03 -9.39
CA ASP A 27 16.10 -1.31 -9.58
C ASP A 27 16.44 -2.79 -9.48
N PHE A 28 15.80 -3.53 -8.57
CA PHE A 28 16.02 -4.97 -8.41
C PHE A 28 15.50 -5.77 -9.62
N TYR A 29 14.26 -5.51 -10.04
CA TYR A 29 13.63 -6.22 -11.17
C TYR A 29 14.00 -5.64 -12.54
N LYS A 30 14.79 -4.57 -12.59
CA LYS A 30 15.21 -3.86 -13.81
C LYS A 30 14.00 -3.43 -14.66
N PHE A 31 12.94 -2.97 -14.00
CA PHE A 31 11.79 -2.45 -14.70
C PHE A 31 12.11 -1.11 -15.35
N SER A 32 11.75 -0.98 -16.63
CA SER A 32 11.74 0.34 -17.27
C SER A 32 10.63 1.21 -16.68
N LEU A 33 10.82 2.54 -16.65
CA LEU A 33 9.81 3.51 -16.21
C LEU A 33 8.42 3.30 -16.88
N GLY A 34 8.41 2.80 -18.13
CA GLY A 34 7.19 2.47 -18.86
C GLY A 34 6.49 1.17 -18.41
N GLN A 35 7.23 0.23 -17.81
CA GLN A 35 6.69 -0.97 -17.18
C GLN A 35 6.17 -0.66 -15.77
N TRP A 36 6.88 0.17 -15.00
CA TRP A 36 6.40 0.63 -13.69
C TRP A 36 5.06 1.36 -13.81
N LYS A 37 4.93 2.28 -14.80
CA LYS A 37 3.64 2.94 -15.14
C LYS A 37 2.50 1.99 -15.54
N ARG A 38 2.77 0.72 -15.83
CA ARG A 38 1.75 -0.31 -16.10
C ARG A 38 1.34 -1.08 -14.86
N HIS A 39 2.11 -1.04 -13.78
CA HIS A 39 1.68 -1.55 -12.48
C HIS A 39 0.67 -0.56 -11.89
N ARG A 40 -0.56 -1.04 -11.72
CA ARG A 40 -1.69 -0.24 -11.27
C ARG A 40 -2.08 -0.72 -9.88
N TYR A 41 -1.28 -0.32 -8.92
CA TYR A 41 -1.69 -0.39 -7.53
C TYR A 41 -2.00 1.00 -7.01
N ASP A 42 -2.70 1.03 -5.89
CA ASP A 42 -2.99 2.24 -5.13
C ASP A 42 -2.86 1.91 -3.64
N VAL A 43 -2.42 2.87 -2.83
CA VAL A 43 -2.20 2.67 -1.41
C VAL A 43 -3.39 3.25 -0.64
N LYS A 44 -3.98 2.46 0.24
CA LYS A 44 -5.06 2.90 1.13
C LYS A 44 -4.59 2.84 2.56
N THR A 45 -4.78 3.93 3.28
CA THR A 45 -4.67 3.97 4.74
C THR A 45 -6.01 3.68 5.39
N LEU A 46 -6.00 3.47 6.69
CA LEU A 46 -7.18 3.16 7.50
C LEU A 46 -8.36 4.11 7.28
N SER A 47 -8.10 5.39 6.96
CA SER A 47 -9.14 6.39 6.66
C SER A 47 -9.99 6.04 5.42
N SER A 48 -9.41 5.27 4.50
CA SER A 48 -10.00 4.89 3.21
C SER A 48 -10.33 3.39 3.10
N LEU A 49 -10.08 2.62 4.16
CA LEU A 49 -10.38 1.19 4.21
C LEU A 49 -11.86 0.91 4.48
N LYS A 50 -12.38 -0.11 3.79
CA LYS A 50 -13.68 -0.69 4.13
C LYS A 50 -13.52 -1.67 5.29
N THR A 51 -14.60 -1.93 6.02
CA THR A 51 -14.60 -2.85 7.17
C THR A 51 -14.08 -4.25 6.84
N ASN A 52 -14.28 -4.73 5.60
CA ASN A 52 -13.78 -6.03 5.13
C ASN A 52 -12.30 -6.03 4.72
N GLU A 53 -11.67 -4.85 4.61
CA GLU A 53 -10.24 -4.67 4.31
C GLU A 53 -9.40 -4.45 5.58
N ILE A 54 -10.04 -4.36 6.76
CA ILE A 54 -9.36 -4.16 8.05
C ILE A 54 -8.94 -5.52 8.62
N ALA A 55 -7.63 -5.73 8.72
CA ALA A 55 -7.02 -6.93 9.29
C ALA A 55 -6.47 -6.65 10.71
N GLN A 56 -6.66 -7.60 11.63
CA GLN A 56 -6.22 -7.45 13.03
C GLN A 56 -4.79 -7.92 13.30
N GLN A 57 -4.18 -8.65 12.37
CA GLN A 57 -2.92 -9.37 12.59
C GLN A 57 -1.85 -9.07 11.53
N ALA A 58 -2.11 -8.15 10.60
CA ALA A 58 -1.19 -7.78 9.52
C ALA A 58 -0.95 -6.26 9.51
N PHE A 59 0.19 -5.83 8.98
CA PHE A 59 0.51 -4.41 8.79
C PHE A 59 -0.02 -3.88 7.46
N ALA A 60 -0.02 -4.71 6.42
CA ALA A 60 -0.62 -4.44 5.13
C ALA A 60 -1.47 -5.64 4.67
N LEU A 61 -2.41 -5.38 3.77
CA LEU A 61 -3.19 -6.42 3.09
C LEU A 61 -3.27 -6.07 1.61
N LEU A 62 -2.85 -6.97 0.73
CA LEU A 62 -3.02 -6.81 -0.70
C LEU A 62 -4.44 -7.24 -1.12
N ASN A 63 -5.23 -6.29 -1.63
CA ASN A 63 -6.58 -6.56 -2.13
C ASN A 63 -6.64 -6.39 -3.66
N LYS A 64 -7.23 -7.36 -4.36
CA LYS A 64 -7.39 -7.33 -5.82
C LYS A 64 -8.80 -6.82 -6.17
N GLY A 65 -8.87 -5.67 -6.84
CA GLY A 65 -10.09 -5.11 -7.40
C GLY A 65 -10.21 -5.35 -8.90
N THR A 66 -11.42 -5.66 -9.37
CA THR A 66 -11.76 -5.70 -10.81
C THR A 66 -12.62 -4.51 -11.17
N ARG A 67 -12.14 -3.60 -12.03
CA ARG A 67 -12.99 -2.52 -12.57
C ARG A 67 -13.62 -3.00 -13.88
N VAL A 68 -14.94 -3.24 -13.87
CA VAL A 68 -15.71 -3.43 -15.10
C VAL A 68 -15.85 -2.07 -15.76
N VAL A 69 -15.13 -1.84 -16.86
CA VAL A 69 -15.30 -0.61 -17.63
C VAL A 69 -16.63 -0.73 -18.38
N SER A 70 -17.67 -0.09 -17.86
CA SER A 70 -18.95 0.07 -18.54
C SER A 70 -18.82 1.14 -19.64
N SER A 71 -18.16 0.77 -20.74
CA SER A 71 -18.26 1.49 -22.01
C SER A 71 -18.14 0.46 -23.13
N PHE A 72 -18.99 0.61 -24.12
CA PHE A 72 -19.37 -0.36 -25.13
C PHE A 72 -18.28 -0.64 -26.19
N GLU A 73 -17.01 -0.71 -25.79
CA GLU A 73 -15.91 -1.07 -26.70
C GLU A 73 -14.88 -1.97 -26.00
N SER A 74 -14.69 -3.17 -26.56
CA SER A 74 -13.72 -4.21 -26.18
C SER A 74 -14.03 -5.04 -24.91
N LYS A 75 -14.68 -6.19 -25.13
CA LYS A 75 -14.88 -7.31 -24.19
C LYS A 75 -13.60 -8.05 -23.72
N THR A 76 -12.40 -7.47 -23.83
CA THR A 76 -11.15 -8.27 -23.73
C THR A 76 -10.10 -7.82 -22.71
N LYS A 77 -10.37 -6.82 -21.85
CA LYS A 77 -9.42 -6.48 -20.77
C LYS A 77 -10.16 -6.15 -19.49
N SER A 78 -10.59 -7.16 -18.74
CA SER A 78 -10.72 -7.00 -17.28
C SER A 78 -9.35 -6.59 -16.77
N ARG A 79 -9.19 -5.32 -16.41
CA ARG A 79 -7.92 -4.82 -15.89
C ARG A 79 -7.97 -4.98 -14.38
N ASP A 80 -7.08 -5.82 -13.89
CA ASP A 80 -6.88 -6.02 -12.47
C ASP A 80 -6.17 -4.79 -11.88
N PHE A 81 -6.69 -4.29 -10.77
CA PHE A 81 -6.10 -3.23 -9.96
C PHE A 81 -5.81 -3.80 -8.58
N TYR A 82 -4.67 -3.46 -8.00
CA TYR A 82 -4.29 -3.91 -6.67
C TYR A 82 -4.37 -2.76 -5.68
N PHE A 83 -4.75 -3.03 -4.44
CA PHE A 83 -4.76 -2.05 -3.37
C PHE A 83 -3.89 -2.57 -2.24
N ILE A 84 -2.88 -1.79 -1.85
CA ILE A 84 -2.09 -2.04 -0.65
C ILE A 84 -2.84 -1.38 0.50
N CYS A 85 -3.53 -2.17 1.31
CA CYS A 85 -4.37 -1.71 2.41
C CYS A 85 -3.58 -1.70 3.73
N LEU A 86 -3.05 -0.54 4.11
CA LEU A 86 -2.29 -0.37 5.34
C LEU A 86 -3.19 -0.35 6.57
N GLN A 87 -2.73 -1.05 7.61
CA GLN A 87 -3.38 -1.15 8.89
C GLN A 87 -2.71 -0.18 9.87
N ASP A 88 -3.02 1.11 9.76
CA ASP A 88 -2.41 2.20 10.56
C ASP A 88 -2.34 1.85 12.05
N HIS A 89 -3.44 1.32 12.58
CA HIS A 89 -3.56 0.89 13.97
C HIS A 89 -2.61 -0.25 14.38
N GLN A 90 -2.21 -1.13 13.46
CA GLN A 90 -1.22 -2.18 13.75
C GLN A 90 0.20 -1.65 13.66
N ILE A 91 0.47 -0.78 12.69
CA ILE A 91 1.77 -0.14 12.52
C ILE A 91 2.08 0.73 13.75
N GLN A 92 1.14 1.57 14.19
CA GLN A 92 1.29 2.37 15.41
C GLN A 92 1.50 1.50 16.67
N LYS A 93 0.78 0.37 16.78
CA LYS A 93 1.01 -0.59 17.88
C LYS A 93 2.41 -1.18 17.84
N ALA A 94 2.93 -1.53 16.67
CA ALA A 94 4.28 -2.07 16.53
C ALA A 94 5.35 -1.06 16.95
N LEU A 95 5.23 0.20 16.50
CA LEU A 95 6.15 1.28 16.87
C LEU A 95 6.09 1.61 18.36
N THR A 96 4.90 1.51 18.98
CA THR A 96 4.75 1.72 20.42
C THR A 96 5.36 0.55 21.21
N ARG A 97 5.22 -0.68 20.70
CA ARG A 97 5.74 -1.90 21.33
C ARG A 97 7.26 -1.97 21.25
N ASP A 98 7.84 -1.60 20.11
CA ASP A 98 9.27 -1.67 19.85
C ASP A 98 9.83 -0.29 19.52
N ARG A 99 10.46 0.34 20.51
CA ARG A 99 11.03 1.69 20.36
C ARG A 99 12.28 1.75 19.50
N ALA A 100 12.91 0.61 19.19
CA ALA A 100 14.04 0.57 18.27
C ALA A 100 13.57 0.56 16.80
N LEU A 101 12.29 0.24 16.56
CA LEU A 101 11.70 0.22 15.23
C LEU A 101 11.42 1.64 14.75
N GLY A 102 12.13 2.06 13.71
CA GLY A 102 11.86 3.33 13.04
C GLY A 102 10.62 3.24 12.17
N TYR A 103 9.88 4.34 12.06
CA TYR A 103 8.65 4.38 11.26
C TYR A 103 8.92 4.24 9.75
N LEU A 104 9.82 5.08 9.21
CA LEU A 104 10.24 5.02 7.82
C LEU A 104 10.77 3.63 7.41
N PRO A 105 11.76 3.02 8.09
CA PRO A 105 12.29 1.72 7.68
C PRO A 105 11.26 0.59 7.77
N LEU A 106 10.30 0.66 8.71
CA LEU A 106 9.19 -0.29 8.77
C LEU A 106 8.30 -0.16 7.53
N LEU A 107 7.89 1.06 7.18
CA LEU A 107 7.04 1.29 6.01
C LEU A 107 7.73 0.88 4.70
N VAL A 108 9.02 1.18 4.54
CA VAL A 108 9.81 0.74 3.38
C VAL A 108 9.83 -0.79 3.29
N TYR A 109 10.02 -1.48 4.42
CA TYR A 109 9.99 -2.93 4.48
C TYR A 109 8.62 -3.50 4.07
N GLU A 110 7.53 -2.95 4.61
CA GLU A 110 6.17 -3.39 4.28
C GLU A 110 5.85 -3.15 2.80
N PHE A 111 6.12 -1.95 2.26
CA PHE A 111 5.87 -1.67 0.85
C PHE A 111 6.65 -2.58 -0.07
N ARG A 112 7.94 -2.80 0.21
CA ARG A 112 8.77 -3.72 -0.59
C ARG A 112 8.25 -5.16 -0.55
N HIS A 113 7.59 -5.58 0.52
CA HIS A 113 7.01 -6.92 0.60
C HIS A 113 5.77 -7.07 -0.29
N GLU A 114 5.04 -5.99 -0.52
CA GLU A 114 3.78 -5.97 -1.27
C GLU A 114 3.95 -5.61 -2.76
N LEU A 115 5.10 -5.01 -3.14
CA LEU A 115 5.48 -4.63 -4.51
C LEU A 115 6.22 -5.74 -5.28
#